data_AF-A0A950QUT5-F1
#
_entry.id   AF-A0A950QUT5-F1
#
_cell.length_a   1.000
_cell.length_b   1.000
_cell.length_c   1.000
_cell.angle_alpha   90.00
_cell.angle_beta   90.00
_cell.angle_gamma   90.00
#
_symmetry.space_group_name_H-M   'P 1'
#
loop_
_entity.id
_entity.type
_entity.pdbx_description
1 polymer ?
#
loop_
_entity_poly.entity_id
_entity_poly.type
_entity_poly.pdbx_seq_one_letter_code
_entity_poly.pdbx_strand_id
1 'polypeptide(L)'
;MLKRPSSSLALFISVVLIAQVALAGPAESNFWRDRQNRGARPIQSAPQLAMAVGPAPLLNALPSARAVLGAAPIATLNSGSADVASDLASAVPLGNATVQESFSGHAPAPPVLILQDVHLNNEAQTNLAATLQALFATGRIEKVGVEGAFARFDFSKMRSWPDRKLREAVAHAFLEKNLLAAPSYVGLTSDKEAPPMIGVDDRAGYDANVAAYRRSLGAASKTAAGLANLKEALAAASRTRFSPALAKIDAMRGAYLRGEVPIGRYVQSLAMVGTPGEEVRQFLDAYGLEMSLDFPSVERERRQVLERLTESLSKEELKTLLDRSLAFRMGRVGFGDYYGDLKNLCARRGVNLEQTPSFDRYVRYVILCDRIRPARLLPKVKDLEKDVFSALAKTPEESELVALNERVALMEKLTRFSLSPEEWKEYRDSSGSPAEAASAASRLLGRTVKADVDLSPFEDFYRQADGRSEKIIDNILGGATGPRALVVGGFHTAEIAARLRSREVSYLVVTPKLTKVDESTGSAYLSVFAQEKTPLDR
;
A
#
# COMPACT_ATOMS: atom_id res chain seq x y z
N MET A 1 -34.53 1.32 48.38
CA MET A 1 -33.66 0.18 48.01
C MET A 1 -33.02 0.45 46.66
N LEU A 2 -31.69 0.37 46.65
CA LEU A 2 -30.74 0.31 45.55
C LEU A 2 -31.30 -0.02 44.14
N LYS A 3 -31.20 0.90 43.17
CA LYS A 3 -30.05 1.07 42.25
C LYS A 3 -30.28 2.30 41.36
N ARG A 4 -29.24 3.12 41.23
CA ARG A 4 -29.10 4.30 40.36
C ARG A 4 -28.87 3.90 38.88
N PRO A 5 -29.03 4.85 37.94
CA PRO A 5 -29.15 4.61 36.49
C PRO A 5 -27.80 4.58 35.77
N SER A 6 -27.79 4.12 34.52
CA SER A 6 -26.72 4.43 33.57
C SER A 6 -27.28 4.75 32.19
N SER A 7 -27.47 6.04 31.94
CA SER A 7 -27.32 6.64 30.62
C SER A 7 -25.89 6.43 30.14
N SER A 8 -25.66 6.17 28.84
CA SER A 8 -24.54 6.74 28.06
C SER A 8 -24.61 6.35 26.58
N LEU A 9 -24.98 7.35 25.79
CA LEU A 9 -24.53 7.61 24.43
C LEU A 9 -22.99 7.50 24.30
N ALA A 10 -22.48 6.74 23.33
CA ALA A 10 -21.12 6.85 22.76
C ALA A 10 -21.10 6.01 21.46
N LEU A 11 -21.18 6.53 20.22
CA LEU A 11 -20.41 7.58 19.53
C LEU A 11 -18.94 7.17 19.25
N PHE A 12 -18.70 6.77 17.98
CA PHE A 12 -17.52 6.99 17.12
C PHE A 12 -16.09 6.56 17.55
N ILE A 13 -15.22 6.46 16.52
CA ILE A 13 -13.74 6.31 16.50
C ILE A 13 -13.30 4.84 16.30
N SER A 14 -13.01 4.29 15.10
CA SER A 14 -12.29 4.73 13.89
C SER A 14 -10.78 4.99 14.07
N VAL A 15 -10.03 4.77 12.97
CA VAL A 15 -8.69 5.32 12.63
C VAL A 15 -7.51 4.36 12.86
N VAL A 16 -6.85 3.86 11.80
CA VAL A 16 -5.69 4.43 11.03
C VAL A 16 -5.62 3.59 9.68
N LEU A 17 -4.52 3.50 8.88
CA LEU A 17 -3.87 2.47 7.99
C LEU A 17 -4.56 1.55 6.96
N ILE A 18 -4.92 2.07 5.79
CA ILE A 18 -4.77 1.18 4.62
C ILE A 18 -4.24 1.83 3.36
N ALA A 19 -3.04 2.42 3.43
CA ALA A 19 -2.31 2.92 2.27
C ALA A 19 -2.09 1.92 1.12
N GLN A 20 -2.44 0.65 1.30
CA GLN A 20 -2.25 -0.42 0.33
C GLN A 20 -3.55 -0.99 -0.26
N VAL A 21 -4.75 -0.59 0.18
CA VAL A 21 -6.02 -1.13 -0.37
C VAL A 21 -6.32 -0.64 -1.78
N ALA A 22 -5.94 0.60 -2.09
CA ALA A 22 -6.42 1.20 -3.33
C ALA A 22 -5.72 0.65 -4.59
N LEU A 23 -4.55 0.03 -4.45
CA LEU A 23 -3.66 -0.30 -5.58
C LEU A 23 -3.03 -1.70 -5.51
N ALA A 24 -3.28 -2.47 -4.44
CA ALA A 24 -2.83 -3.84 -4.33
C ALA A 24 -4.01 -4.78 -4.06
N GLY A 25 -3.90 -6.03 -4.50
CA GLY A 25 -4.97 -7.02 -4.36
C GLY A 25 -5.43 -7.19 -2.89
N PRO A 26 -6.56 -7.89 -2.66
CA PRO A 26 -7.16 -8.16 -1.34
C PRO A 26 -6.16 -8.67 -0.29
N ALA A 27 -5.04 -9.24 -0.74
CA ALA A 27 -4.02 -9.78 0.12
C ALA A 27 -3.21 -8.71 0.88
N GLU A 28 -2.82 -7.63 0.20
CA GLU A 28 -2.08 -6.50 0.79
C GLU A 28 -2.98 -5.60 1.64
N SER A 29 -4.22 -5.38 1.18
CA SER A 29 -5.23 -4.65 1.93
C SER A 29 -5.48 -5.25 3.30
N ASN A 30 -5.64 -6.58 3.35
CA ASN A 30 -5.96 -7.28 4.58
C ASN A 30 -4.76 -7.31 5.53
N PHE A 31 -3.54 -7.46 4.99
CA PHE A 31 -2.31 -7.49 5.79
C PHE A 31 -2.12 -6.27 6.69
N TRP A 32 -2.35 -5.07 6.16
CA TRP A 32 -2.21 -3.84 6.96
C TRP A 32 -3.44 -3.57 7.80
N ARG A 33 -4.65 -3.83 7.27
CA ARG A 33 -5.94 -3.73 7.99
C ARG A 33 -5.98 -4.49 9.32
N ASP A 34 -5.26 -5.61 9.43
CA ASP A 34 -5.22 -6.39 10.67
C ASP A 34 -4.36 -5.78 11.77
N ARG A 35 -3.23 -5.16 11.40
CA ARG A 35 -2.24 -4.59 12.33
C ARG A 35 -2.75 -3.32 13.02
N GLN A 36 -3.54 -2.58 12.26
CA GLN A 36 -4.34 -1.42 12.64
C GLN A 36 -5.26 -1.54 13.84
N ASN A 37 -6.15 -2.54 13.79
CA ASN A 37 -7.30 -2.66 14.66
C ASN A 37 -6.87 -2.95 16.10
N ARG A 38 -5.57 -3.21 16.29
CA ARG A 38 -4.92 -3.46 17.56
C ARG A 38 -4.24 -2.23 18.17
N GLY A 39 -4.12 -1.12 17.44
CA GLY A 39 -3.32 0.05 17.85
C GLY A 39 -4.05 1.36 18.17
N ALA A 40 -5.31 1.57 17.77
CA ALA A 40 -5.87 2.92 17.67
C ALA A 40 -6.15 3.64 19.02
N ARG A 41 -5.43 4.75 19.28
CA ARG A 41 -5.93 6.01 19.86
C ARG A 41 -5.14 7.19 19.27
N PRO A 42 -5.74 8.38 19.12
CA PRO A 42 -5.13 9.52 18.42
C PRO A 42 -3.87 10.03 19.15
N ILE A 43 -2.87 10.42 18.36
CA ILE A 43 -1.71 11.20 18.81
C ILE A 43 -2.23 12.56 19.26
N GLN A 44 -2.22 12.83 20.56
CA GLN A 44 -2.44 14.18 21.07
C GLN A 44 -1.29 15.08 20.64
N SER A 45 -1.64 16.29 20.18
CA SER A 45 -0.69 17.37 19.88
C SER A 45 0.36 17.53 20.97
N ALA A 46 1.63 17.58 20.59
CA ALA A 46 2.75 17.72 21.51
C ALA A 46 2.62 19.02 22.34
N PRO A 47 2.77 18.99 23.67
CA PRO A 47 2.97 20.21 24.44
C PRO A 47 4.30 20.86 24.02
N GLN A 48 4.32 22.20 23.97
CA GLN A 48 5.53 22.98 23.74
C GLN A 48 6.58 22.60 24.80
N LEU A 49 7.75 22.14 24.34
CA LEU A 49 8.89 21.82 25.18
C LEU A 49 9.47 23.11 25.79
N ALA A 50 8.95 23.51 26.95
CA ALA A 50 9.72 24.34 27.87
C ALA A 50 10.87 23.48 28.40
N MET A 51 12.08 24.04 28.41
CA MET A 51 13.30 23.37 28.91
C MET A 51 13.18 23.04 30.40
N ALA A 52 12.58 21.90 30.72
CA ALA A 52 12.56 21.36 32.07
C ALA A 52 13.73 20.37 32.22
N VAL A 53 14.77 20.82 32.93
CA VAL A 53 15.93 20.01 33.29
C VAL A 53 15.51 19.04 34.40
N GLY A 54 15.18 17.82 34.02
CA GLY A 54 14.88 16.69 34.91
C GLY A 54 14.53 15.41 34.11
N PRO A 55 14.68 14.20 34.69
CA PRO A 55 14.46 12.94 33.97
C PRO A 55 12.98 12.68 33.61
N ALA A 56 12.02 13.17 34.40
CA ALA A 56 10.59 12.90 34.18
C ALA A 56 9.96 13.63 32.95
N PRO A 57 10.23 14.91 32.67
CA PRO A 57 9.83 15.58 31.42
C PRO A 57 10.41 14.93 30.16
N LEU A 58 11.62 14.36 30.29
CA LEU A 58 12.39 13.71 29.23
C LEU A 58 11.77 12.37 28.80
N LEU A 59 11.27 11.57 29.74
CA LEU A 59 10.60 10.29 29.49
C LEU A 59 9.28 10.44 28.72
N ASN A 60 8.58 11.56 28.94
CA ASN A 60 7.34 11.90 28.24
C ASN A 60 7.58 12.42 26.81
N ALA A 61 8.80 12.85 26.49
CA ALA A 61 9.18 13.29 25.14
C ALA A 61 9.60 12.12 24.22
N LEU A 62 9.86 10.94 24.81
CA LEU A 62 10.27 9.74 24.08
C LEU A 62 9.05 8.99 23.51
N PRO A 63 9.19 8.35 22.34
CA PRO A 63 8.05 7.78 21.62
C PRO A 63 7.40 6.63 22.39
N SER A 64 6.08 6.58 22.42
CA SER A 64 5.34 5.45 22.98
C SER A 64 5.39 4.24 22.03
N ALA A 65 5.41 3.03 22.60
CA ALA A 65 5.35 1.78 21.87
C ALA A 65 4.01 1.59 21.11
N ARG A 66 2.94 2.26 21.56
CA ARG A 66 1.62 2.18 20.91
C ARG A 66 1.53 2.95 19.58
N ALA A 67 2.40 3.94 19.35
CA ALA A 67 2.43 4.72 18.10
C ALA A 67 2.89 3.90 16.86
N VAL A 68 3.33 2.66 17.08
CA VAL A 68 4.13 1.87 16.14
C VAL A 68 3.33 0.84 15.34
N LEU A 69 2.13 0.46 15.81
CA LEU A 69 1.25 -0.48 15.10
C LEU A 69 0.72 0.07 13.77
N GLY A 70 1.14 1.27 13.38
CA GLY A 70 0.71 1.96 12.19
C GLY A 70 1.73 2.70 11.37
N ALA A 71 2.91 2.14 11.22
CA ALA A 71 3.83 2.65 10.23
C ALA A 71 4.35 1.51 9.35
N ALA A 72 4.32 1.75 8.04
CA ALA A 72 5.04 0.91 7.10
C ALA A 72 6.55 0.98 7.41
N PRO A 73 7.28 -0.14 7.30
CA PRO A 73 8.73 -0.14 7.44
C PRO A 73 9.34 0.85 6.45
N ILE A 74 10.27 1.66 6.94
CA ILE A 74 11.08 2.53 6.09
C ILE A 74 12.12 1.62 5.46
N ALA A 75 12.17 1.53 4.14
CA ALA A 75 13.28 0.87 3.47
C ALA A 75 14.57 1.66 3.81
N THR A 76 15.45 1.05 4.59
CA THR A 76 16.84 1.51 4.73
C THR A 76 17.52 1.38 3.38
N LEU A 77 17.90 2.52 2.80
CA LEU A 77 18.72 2.56 1.60
C LEU A 77 20.06 1.91 1.93
N ASN A 78 20.44 0.86 1.21
CA ASN A 78 21.81 0.36 1.25
C ASN A 78 22.72 1.51 0.81
N SER A 79 23.51 2.05 1.73
CA SER A 79 24.55 3.03 1.45
C SER A 79 25.72 2.34 0.76
N GLY A 80 25.55 2.04 -0.53
CA GLY A 80 26.56 1.47 -1.40
C GLY A 80 26.48 2.13 -2.76
N SER A 81 27.51 2.93 -3.09
CA SER A 81 27.68 3.79 -4.27
C SER A 81 26.90 5.11 -4.26
N ALA A 82 27.61 6.20 -4.58
CA ALA A 82 27.07 7.54 -4.79
C ALA A 82 26.30 7.58 -6.11
N ASP A 83 25.15 6.91 -6.13
CA ASP A 83 24.25 6.83 -7.28
C ASP A 83 23.25 7.99 -7.22
N VAL A 84 22.94 8.60 -8.37
CA VAL A 84 21.95 9.71 -8.46
C VAL A 84 20.58 9.25 -7.93
N ALA A 85 20.27 7.96 -8.05
CA ALA A 85 19.07 7.35 -7.45
C ALA A 85 19.09 7.39 -5.91
N SER A 86 20.25 7.21 -5.26
CA SER A 86 20.41 7.30 -3.81
C SER A 86 20.26 8.72 -3.28
N ASP A 87 20.79 9.69 -4.03
CA ASP A 87 20.63 11.12 -3.74
C ASP A 87 19.16 11.56 -3.85
N LEU A 88 18.45 11.11 -4.90
CA LEU A 88 17.03 11.42 -5.09
C LEU A 88 16.15 10.73 -4.04
N ALA A 89 16.50 9.52 -3.63
CA ALA A 89 15.81 8.84 -2.54
C ALA A 89 15.96 9.59 -1.21
N SER A 90 17.11 10.23 -0.96
CA SER A 90 17.32 11.07 0.23
C SER A 90 16.42 12.32 0.28
N ALA A 91 15.92 12.78 -0.88
CA ALA A 91 15.01 13.91 -0.98
C ALA A 91 13.54 13.53 -0.72
N VAL A 92 13.21 12.24 -0.63
CA VAL A 92 11.84 11.78 -0.33
C VAL A 92 11.53 12.03 1.14
N PRO A 93 10.50 12.83 1.48
CA PRO A 93 10.13 13.08 2.86
C PRO A 93 9.47 11.82 3.43
N LEU A 94 10.23 11.03 4.19
CA LEU A 94 9.78 9.77 4.78
C LEU A 94 8.60 9.92 5.75
N GLY A 95 8.29 11.13 6.21
CA GLY A 95 7.06 11.43 6.96
C GLY A 95 5.79 11.36 6.09
N ASN A 96 5.91 11.65 4.79
CA ASN A 96 4.79 11.72 3.84
C ASN A 96 4.76 10.56 2.85
N ALA A 97 5.89 9.90 2.58
CA ALA A 97 5.97 8.83 1.59
C ALA A 97 6.86 7.67 2.02
N THR A 98 6.69 6.54 1.35
CA THR A 98 7.51 5.34 1.51
C THR A 98 8.14 4.99 0.18
N VAL A 99 9.45 4.75 0.19
CA VAL A 99 10.16 4.13 -0.95
C VAL A 99 9.85 2.65 -0.97
N GLN A 100 9.14 2.18 -2.00
CA GLN A 100 8.78 0.77 -2.16
C GLN A 100 9.90 -0.03 -2.82
N GLU A 101 10.53 0.59 -3.81
CA GLU A 101 11.46 -0.08 -4.71
C GLU A 101 12.49 0.91 -5.24
N SER A 102 13.73 0.44 -5.37
CA SER A 102 14.82 1.15 -6.04
C SER A 102 15.53 0.20 -6.98
N PHE A 103 15.85 0.67 -8.17
CA PHE A 103 16.68 -0.04 -9.14
C PHE A 103 17.76 0.89 -9.68
N SER A 104 19.00 0.44 -9.59
CA SER A 104 20.17 1.10 -10.18
C SER A 104 20.52 0.35 -11.46
N GLY A 105 20.21 0.96 -12.60
CA GLY A 105 20.55 0.44 -13.91
C GLY A 105 21.81 1.10 -14.47
N HIS A 106 22.31 0.56 -15.58
CA HIS A 106 23.58 1.00 -16.20
C HIS A 106 23.38 1.80 -17.49
N ALA A 107 22.14 2.06 -17.90
CA ALA A 107 21.88 2.86 -19.09
C ALA A 107 22.36 4.31 -18.89
N PRO A 108 22.89 4.97 -19.92
CA PRO A 108 23.26 6.38 -19.89
C PRO A 108 22.00 7.28 -19.99
N ALA A 109 21.00 6.99 -19.16
CA ALA A 109 19.72 7.68 -19.11
C ALA A 109 19.50 8.22 -17.69
N PRO A 110 19.00 9.47 -17.54
CA PRO A 110 18.70 10.01 -16.22
C PRO A 110 17.64 9.19 -15.47
N PRO A 111 17.67 9.16 -14.13
CA PRO A 111 16.74 8.36 -13.35
C PRO A 111 15.29 8.88 -13.42
N VAL A 112 14.34 7.97 -13.18
CA VAL A 112 12.90 8.27 -13.10
C VAL A 112 12.37 7.98 -11.69
N LEU A 113 11.76 8.97 -11.04
CA LEU A 113 11.00 8.79 -9.80
C LEU A 113 9.53 8.54 -10.15
N ILE A 114 9.06 7.33 -9.93
CA ILE A 114 7.65 6.96 -10.07
C ILE A 114 6.94 7.26 -8.75
N LEU A 115 6.08 8.25 -8.76
CA LEU A 115 5.27 8.68 -7.62
C LEU A 115 3.85 8.13 -7.81
N GLN A 116 3.42 7.23 -6.94
CA GLN A 116 2.09 6.64 -7.05
C GLN A 116 1.00 7.65 -6.70
N ASP A 117 0.01 7.75 -7.57
CA ASP A 117 -1.20 8.52 -7.37
C ASP A 117 -2.30 7.61 -6.79
N VAL A 118 -2.78 7.95 -5.59
CA VAL A 118 -4.01 7.39 -5.04
C VAL A 118 -5.12 8.39 -5.29
N HIS A 119 -5.88 8.15 -6.36
CA HIS A 119 -6.89 9.07 -6.84
C HIS A 119 -7.96 9.36 -5.79
N LEU A 120 -8.44 10.61 -5.78
CA LEU A 120 -9.54 11.10 -4.94
C LEU A 120 -9.38 10.84 -3.42
N ASN A 121 -8.14 10.60 -2.97
CA ASN A 121 -7.82 10.47 -1.55
C ASN A 121 -7.05 11.71 -1.07
N ASN A 122 -7.72 12.57 -0.31
CA ASN A 122 -7.18 13.83 0.20
C ASN A 122 -5.83 13.66 0.91
N GLU A 123 -5.68 12.66 1.77
CA GLU A 123 -4.44 12.45 2.51
C GLU A 123 -3.29 12.04 1.58
N ALA A 124 -3.53 11.11 0.64
CA ALA A 124 -2.52 10.74 -0.34
C ALA A 124 -2.16 11.90 -1.24
N GLN A 125 -3.13 12.68 -1.70
CA GLN A 125 -2.87 13.87 -2.52
C GLN A 125 -2.04 14.90 -1.75
N THR A 126 -2.35 15.13 -0.47
CA THR A 126 -1.59 16.03 0.40
C THR A 126 -0.16 15.55 0.61
N ASN A 127 0.02 14.24 0.85
CA ASN A 127 1.33 13.64 1.03
C ASN A 127 2.15 13.62 -0.27
N LEU A 128 1.52 13.33 -1.40
CA LEU A 128 2.12 13.41 -2.73
C LEU A 128 2.53 14.85 -3.07
N ALA A 129 1.71 15.84 -2.71
CA ALA A 129 2.05 17.25 -2.86
C ALA A 129 3.28 17.64 -2.05
N ALA A 130 3.36 17.22 -0.77
CA ALA A 130 4.53 17.45 0.07
C ALA A 130 5.79 16.77 -0.51
N THR A 131 5.66 15.55 -1.04
CA THR A 131 6.76 14.85 -1.73
C THR A 131 7.23 15.61 -2.97
N LEU A 132 6.31 16.06 -3.82
CA LEU A 132 6.64 16.87 -5.00
C LEU A 132 7.34 18.18 -4.61
N GLN A 133 6.85 18.89 -3.60
CA GLN A 133 7.48 20.12 -3.10
C GLN A 133 8.91 19.87 -2.61
N ALA A 134 9.15 18.81 -1.84
CA ALA A 134 10.48 18.43 -1.37
C ALA A 134 11.43 18.10 -2.54
N LEU A 135 10.92 17.37 -3.54
CA LEU A 135 11.69 17.06 -4.76
C LEU A 135 12.01 18.32 -5.57
N PHE A 136 11.08 19.26 -5.70
CA PHE A 136 11.31 20.51 -6.43
C PHE A 136 12.32 21.41 -5.72
N ALA A 137 12.33 21.40 -4.39
CA ALA A 137 13.29 22.16 -3.59
C ALA A 137 14.75 21.75 -3.87
N THR A 138 14.99 20.53 -4.36
CA THR A 138 16.33 20.07 -4.76
C THR A 138 16.88 20.79 -6.00
N GLY A 139 16.00 21.33 -6.86
CA GLY A 139 16.37 21.89 -8.16
C GLY A 139 16.88 20.87 -9.19
N ARG A 140 16.77 19.56 -8.90
CA ARG A 140 17.31 18.48 -9.76
C ARG A 140 16.27 17.84 -10.68
N ILE A 141 14.98 18.03 -10.42
CA ILE A 141 13.92 17.49 -11.26
C ILE A 141 13.78 18.36 -12.51
N GLU A 142 14.08 17.77 -13.68
CA GLU A 142 13.97 18.45 -14.97
C GLU A 142 12.50 18.66 -15.37
N LYS A 143 11.67 17.62 -15.23
CA LYS A 143 10.25 17.66 -15.60
C LYS A 143 9.42 16.67 -14.79
N VAL A 144 8.11 16.92 -14.76
CA VAL A 144 7.11 16.04 -14.14
C VAL A 144 6.12 15.56 -15.19
N GLY A 145 6.03 14.24 -15.38
CA GLY A 145 4.97 13.62 -16.17
C GLY A 145 3.76 13.32 -15.30
N VAL A 146 2.56 13.56 -15.83
CA VAL A 146 1.29 13.33 -15.12
C VAL A 146 0.36 12.46 -15.97
N GLU A 147 -0.03 11.29 -15.46
CA GLU A 147 -1.06 10.43 -16.05
C GLU A 147 -2.42 11.13 -16.11
N GLY A 148 -3.24 10.80 -17.12
CA GLY A 148 -4.56 11.40 -17.31
C GLY A 148 -4.52 12.83 -17.89
N ALA A 149 -3.33 13.40 -18.07
CA ALA A 149 -3.11 14.66 -18.75
C ALA A 149 -2.47 14.42 -20.12
N PHE A 150 -2.77 15.30 -21.09
CA PHE A 150 -2.35 15.17 -22.49
C PHE A 150 -1.50 16.35 -23.00
N ALA A 151 -1.42 17.43 -22.23
CA ALA A 151 -0.77 18.68 -22.64
C ALA A 151 0.14 19.22 -21.54
N ARG A 152 0.97 20.21 -21.89
CA ARG A 152 1.76 20.94 -20.89
C ARG A 152 0.83 21.71 -19.96
N PHE A 153 1.15 21.73 -18.68
CA PHE A 153 0.43 22.53 -17.71
C PHE A 153 0.90 23.98 -17.81
N ASP A 154 -0.04 24.92 -17.77
CA ASP A 154 0.24 26.35 -17.71
C ASP A 154 -0.39 26.92 -16.43
N PHE A 155 0.48 27.22 -15.45
CA PHE A 155 0.08 27.85 -14.19
C PHE A 155 0.27 29.36 -14.20
N SER A 156 0.80 29.96 -15.27
CA SER A 156 1.26 31.36 -15.31
C SER A 156 0.15 32.34 -14.92
N LYS A 157 -1.02 32.22 -15.53
CA LYS A 157 -2.20 33.08 -15.27
C LYS A 157 -2.61 33.03 -13.80
N MET A 158 -2.70 31.83 -13.23
CA MET A 158 -3.11 31.65 -11.84
C MET A 158 -2.01 32.10 -10.86
N ARG A 159 -0.73 31.87 -11.20
CA ARG A 159 0.41 32.29 -10.38
C ARG A 159 0.62 33.82 -10.40
N SER A 160 0.24 34.49 -11.49
CA SER A 160 0.26 35.96 -11.58
C SER A 160 -0.84 36.66 -10.78
N TRP A 161 -1.77 35.91 -10.19
CA TRP A 161 -2.83 36.48 -9.37
C TRP A 161 -2.25 37.23 -8.15
N PRO A 162 -2.62 38.51 -7.90
CA PRO A 162 -1.97 39.34 -6.88
C PRO A 162 -2.09 38.78 -5.45
N ASP A 163 -3.25 38.22 -5.11
CA ASP A 163 -3.49 37.65 -3.79
C ASP A 163 -3.05 36.19 -3.73
N ARG A 164 -1.79 36.00 -3.32
CA ARG A 164 -1.21 34.67 -3.11
C ARG A 164 -1.98 33.85 -2.07
N LYS A 165 -2.39 34.48 -0.96
CA LYS A 165 -3.07 33.75 0.13
C LYS A 165 -4.42 33.23 -0.33
N LEU A 166 -5.15 34.03 -1.11
CA LEU A 166 -6.41 33.60 -1.71
C LEU A 166 -6.18 32.43 -2.70
N ARG A 167 -5.16 32.53 -3.57
CA ARG A 167 -4.81 31.45 -4.50
C ARG A 167 -4.53 30.13 -3.78
N GLU A 168 -3.74 30.18 -2.70
CA GLU A 168 -3.41 29.01 -1.87
C GLU A 168 -4.66 28.45 -1.17
N ALA A 169 -5.50 29.31 -0.59
CA ALA A 169 -6.73 28.89 0.06
C ALA A 169 -7.71 28.20 -0.92
N VAL A 170 -7.85 28.72 -2.14
CA VAL A 170 -8.68 28.11 -3.19
C VAL A 170 -8.09 26.77 -3.64
N ALA A 171 -6.77 26.72 -3.90
CA ALA A 171 -6.11 25.49 -4.30
C ALA A 171 -6.23 24.40 -3.22
N HIS A 172 -6.10 24.78 -1.95
CA HIS A 172 -6.31 23.88 -0.80
C HIS A 172 -7.75 23.37 -0.76
N ALA A 173 -8.74 24.25 -0.87
CA ALA A 173 -10.14 23.84 -0.88
C ALA A 173 -10.47 22.90 -2.06
N PHE A 174 -9.83 23.08 -3.22
CA PHE A 174 -10.04 22.24 -4.39
C PHE A 174 -9.35 20.88 -4.24
N LEU A 175 -8.15 20.83 -3.66
CA LEU A 175 -7.48 19.59 -3.28
C LEU A 175 -8.34 18.80 -2.29
N GLU A 176 -8.89 19.47 -1.28
CA GLU A 176 -9.70 18.81 -0.25
C GLU A 176 -11.00 18.22 -0.79
N LYS A 177 -11.59 18.89 -1.78
CA LYS A 177 -12.82 18.46 -2.47
C LYS A 177 -12.55 17.50 -3.63
N ASN A 178 -11.32 17.02 -3.80
CA ASN A 178 -10.90 16.16 -4.91
C ASN A 178 -11.16 16.76 -6.32
N LEU A 179 -11.22 18.09 -6.43
CA LEU A 179 -11.37 18.80 -7.70
C LEU A 179 -10.02 19.06 -8.38
N LEU A 180 -8.93 18.87 -7.63
CA LEU A 180 -7.59 19.19 -8.08
C LEU A 180 -6.61 18.17 -7.48
N ALA A 181 -5.74 17.60 -8.33
CA ALA A 181 -4.74 16.61 -7.94
C ALA A 181 -3.42 17.27 -7.49
N ALA A 182 -2.59 16.52 -6.77
CA ALA A 182 -1.33 17.01 -6.21
C ALA A 182 -0.42 17.78 -7.20
N PRO A 183 -0.22 17.35 -8.47
CA PRO A 183 0.61 18.09 -9.41
C PRO A 183 0.11 19.53 -9.65
N SER A 184 -1.20 19.68 -9.90
CA SER A 184 -1.82 21.00 -10.07
C SER A 184 -1.76 21.84 -8.81
N TYR A 185 -1.89 21.22 -7.63
CA TYR A 185 -1.85 21.92 -6.34
C TYR A 185 -0.47 22.53 -6.14
N VAL A 186 0.56 21.71 -6.33
CA VAL A 186 1.96 22.13 -6.18
C VAL A 186 2.33 23.15 -7.25
N GLY A 187 1.87 22.99 -8.49
CA GLY A 187 2.05 23.98 -9.55
C GLY A 187 1.52 25.36 -9.19
N LEU A 188 0.37 25.43 -8.52
CA LEU A 188 -0.25 26.69 -8.08
C LEU A 188 0.35 27.26 -6.79
N THR A 189 0.77 26.41 -5.85
CA THR A 189 1.10 26.83 -4.47
C THR A 189 2.59 26.91 -4.17
N SER A 190 3.46 26.32 -4.99
CA SER A 190 4.91 26.33 -4.72
C SER A 190 5.49 27.74 -4.71
N ASP A 191 6.39 28.01 -3.76
CA ASP A 191 7.15 29.26 -3.67
C ASP A 191 7.97 29.53 -4.91
N LYS A 192 8.75 28.52 -5.32
CA LYS A 192 9.50 28.54 -6.57
C LYS A 192 8.60 28.09 -7.72
N GLU A 193 8.96 28.52 -8.92
CA GLU A 193 8.35 27.97 -10.12
C GLU A 193 8.62 26.46 -10.17
N ALA A 194 7.56 25.68 -10.38
CA ALA A 194 7.68 24.23 -10.48
C ALA A 194 8.42 23.86 -11.78
N PRO A 195 9.14 22.73 -11.81
CA PRO A 195 9.64 22.18 -13.06
C PRO A 195 8.50 22.01 -14.08
N PRO A 196 8.79 22.09 -15.39
CA PRO A 196 7.79 21.84 -16.43
C PRO A 196 6.99 20.57 -16.15
N MET A 197 5.67 20.73 -16.03
CA MET A 197 4.74 19.61 -15.90
C MET A 197 4.08 19.33 -17.24
N ILE A 198 4.07 18.07 -17.64
CA ILE A 198 3.53 17.61 -18.91
C ILE A 198 2.57 16.45 -18.71
N GLY A 199 1.48 16.47 -19.46
CA GLY A 199 0.69 15.28 -19.68
C GLY A 199 1.48 14.23 -20.45
N VAL A 200 1.49 13.00 -19.94
CA VAL A 200 2.21 11.87 -20.55
C VAL A 200 1.29 10.78 -21.07
N ASP A 201 -0.02 10.94 -20.90
CA ASP A 201 -0.99 9.95 -21.34
C ASP A 201 -1.25 10.01 -22.85
N ASP A 202 -1.87 8.96 -23.38
CA ASP A 202 -2.31 8.90 -24.77
C ASP A 202 -3.83 9.12 -24.86
N ARG A 203 -4.25 10.14 -25.61
CA ARG A 203 -5.67 10.51 -25.69
C ARG A 203 -6.52 9.40 -26.30
N ALA A 204 -6.03 8.74 -27.34
CA ALA A 204 -6.76 7.67 -28.02
C ALA A 204 -6.95 6.45 -27.11
N GLY A 205 -5.87 6.01 -26.44
CA GLY A 205 -5.90 4.94 -25.46
C GLY A 205 -6.77 5.26 -24.25
N TYR A 206 -6.70 6.49 -23.74
CA TYR A 206 -7.58 6.96 -22.65
C TYR A 206 -9.06 6.92 -23.06
N ASP A 207 -9.42 7.49 -24.21
CA ASP A 207 -10.80 7.52 -24.69
C ASP A 207 -11.33 6.08 -24.94
N ALA A 208 -10.50 5.18 -25.47
CA ALA A 208 -10.83 3.77 -25.63
C ALA A 208 -11.02 3.06 -24.27
N ASN A 209 -10.18 3.39 -23.27
CA ASN A 209 -10.27 2.86 -21.91
C ASN A 209 -11.58 3.29 -21.24
N VAL A 210 -11.96 4.57 -21.38
CA VAL A 210 -13.25 5.13 -20.90
C VAL A 210 -14.42 4.45 -21.61
N ALA A 211 -14.34 4.24 -22.93
CA ALA A 211 -15.38 3.55 -23.68
C ALA A 211 -15.57 2.10 -23.21
N ALA A 212 -14.49 1.38 -22.90
CA ALA A 212 -14.54 0.03 -22.34
C ALA A 212 -15.25 0.00 -20.98
N TYR A 213 -14.91 0.94 -20.09
CA TYR A 213 -15.61 1.10 -18.81
C TYR A 213 -17.10 1.37 -19.00
N ARG A 214 -17.48 2.31 -19.88
CA ARG A 214 -18.90 2.62 -20.15
C ARG A 214 -19.68 1.41 -20.68
N ARG A 215 -19.07 0.61 -21.58
CA ARG A 215 -19.68 -0.63 -22.07
C ARG A 215 -19.88 -1.64 -20.93
N SER A 216 -18.92 -1.74 -20.00
CA SER A 216 -19.01 -2.68 -18.89
C SER A 216 -20.20 -2.40 -17.98
N LEU A 217 -20.60 -1.13 -17.81
CA LEU A 217 -21.77 -0.76 -16.99
C LEU A 217 -23.06 -1.39 -17.51
N GLY A 218 -23.21 -1.51 -18.83
CA GLY A 218 -24.36 -2.18 -19.45
C GLY A 218 -24.38 -3.70 -19.23
N ALA A 219 -23.21 -4.33 -19.09
CA ALA A 219 -23.08 -5.77 -18.86
C ALA A 219 -23.03 -6.14 -17.37
N ALA A 220 -22.71 -5.20 -16.48
CA ALA A 220 -22.31 -5.45 -15.10
C ALA A 220 -23.28 -6.32 -14.30
N SER A 221 -24.57 -5.99 -14.29
CA SER A 221 -25.57 -6.75 -13.51
C SER A 221 -25.69 -8.20 -13.99
N LYS A 222 -25.73 -8.41 -15.31
CA LYS A 222 -25.86 -9.74 -15.92
C LYS A 222 -24.60 -10.58 -15.68
N THR A 223 -23.42 -10.01 -15.93
CA THR A 223 -22.12 -10.64 -15.70
C THR A 223 -21.92 -11.00 -14.24
N ALA A 224 -22.28 -10.11 -13.30
CA ALA A 224 -22.20 -10.39 -11.86
C ALA A 224 -23.12 -11.55 -11.44
N ALA A 225 -24.35 -11.59 -11.94
CA ALA A 225 -25.29 -12.68 -11.66
C ALA A 225 -24.78 -14.02 -12.22
N GLY A 226 -24.24 -14.02 -13.45
CA GLY A 226 -23.65 -15.22 -14.05
C GLY A 226 -22.44 -15.76 -13.29
N LEU A 227 -21.53 -14.88 -12.85
CA LEU A 227 -20.39 -15.27 -12.01
C LEU A 227 -20.82 -15.77 -10.62
N ALA A 228 -21.84 -15.16 -10.02
CA ALA A 228 -22.38 -15.63 -8.74
C ALA A 228 -22.94 -17.05 -8.86
N ASN A 229 -23.73 -17.35 -9.89
CA ASN A 229 -24.25 -18.69 -10.15
C ASN A 229 -23.12 -19.71 -10.37
N LEU A 230 -22.08 -19.34 -11.12
CA LEU A 230 -20.92 -20.21 -11.33
C LEU A 230 -20.18 -20.48 -10.02
N LYS A 231 -19.95 -19.46 -9.19
CA LYS A 231 -19.31 -19.57 -7.88
C LYS A 231 -20.10 -20.47 -6.93
N GLU A 232 -21.42 -20.33 -6.89
CA GLU A 232 -22.30 -21.20 -6.10
C GLU A 232 -22.23 -22.66 -6.56
N ALA A 233 -22.20 -22.88 -7.88
CA ALA A 233 -22.05 -24.21 -8.45
C ALA A 233 -20.70 -24.84 -8.07
N LEU A 234 -19.59 -24.11 -8.22
CA LEU A 234 -18.26 -24.60 -7.83
C LEU A 234 -18.18 -24.86 -6.31
N ALA A 235 -18.75 -23.97 -5.48
CA ALA A 235 -18.81 -24.20 -4.04
C ALA A 235 -19.62 -25.47 -3.68
N ALA A 236 -20.70 -25.75 -4.41
CA ALA A 236 -21.45 -27.00 -4.26
C ALA A 236 -20.61 -28.23 -4.66
N ALA A 237 -19.85 -28.15 -5.75
CA ALA A 237 -18.93 -29.21 -6.14
C ALA A 237 -17.86 -29.42 -5.07
N SER A 238 -17.27 -28.33 -4.55
CA SER A 238 -16.20 -28.38 -3.54
C SER A 238 -16.65 -29.09 -2.28
N ARG A 239 -17.88 -28.85 -1.81
CA ARG A 239 -18.45 -29.55 -0.65
C ARG A 239 -18.55 -31.07 -0.81
N THR A 240 -18.67 -31.56 -2.04
CA THR A 240 -18.85 -33.00 -2.31
C THR A 240 -17.58 -33.71 -2.76
N ARG A 241 -16.60 -32.97 -3.28
CA ARG A 241 -15.39 -33.54 -3.90
C ARG A 241 -14.12 -33.33 -3.09
N PHE A 242 -14.00 -32.24 -2.34
CA PHE A 242 -12.79 -31.98 -1.56
C PHE A 242 -12.67 -32.92 -0.38
N SER A 243 -11.48 -33.46 -0.18
CA SER A 243 -11.09 -34.07 1.09
C SER A 243 -11.26 -33.09 2.26
N PRO A 244 -11.46 -33.57 3.50
CA PRO A 244 -11.61 -32.69 4.66
C PRO A 244 -10.44 -31.71 4.87
N ALA A 245 -9.22 -32.12 4.55
CA ALA A 245 -8.03 -31.29 4.65
C ALA A 245 -8.02 -30.16 3.60
N LEU A 246 -8.32 -30.49 2.34
CA LEU A 246 -8.42 -29.51 1.26
C LEU A 246 -9.56 -28.52 1.50
N ALA A 247 -10.74 -29.01 1.90
CA ALA A 247 -11.90 -28.18 2.24
C ALA A 247 -11.61 -27.16 3.36
N LYS A 248 -10.80 -27.55 4.36
CA LYS A 248 -10.41 -26.66 5.45
C LYS A 248 -9.52 -25.51 4.98
N ILE A 249 -8.53 -25.79 4.12
CA ILE A 249 -7.64 -24.76 3.57
C ILE A 249 -8.40 -23.85 2.59
N ASP A 250 -9.25 -24.42 1.73
CA ASP A 250 -10.10 -23.66 0.81
C ASP A 250 -11.06 -22.70 1.55
N ALA A 251 -11.69 -23.17 2.63
CA ALA A 251 -12.54 -22.32 3.48
C ALA A 251 -11.75 -21.16 4.11
N MET A 252 -10.51 -21.41 4.57
CA MET A 252 -9.66 -20.36 5.13
C MET A 252 -9.24 -19.33 4.06
N ARG A 253 -8.90 -19.80 2.85
CA ARG A 253 -8.64 -18.92 1.69
C ARG A 253 -9.85 -18.04 1.40
N GLY A 254 -11.04 -18.62 1.33
CA GLY A 254 -12.28 -17.89 1.10
C GLY A 254 -12.56 -16.83 2.18
N ALA A 255 -12.40 -17.17 3.46
CA ALA A 255 -12.56 -16.23 4.58
C ALA A 255 -11.53 -15.09 4.50
N TYR A 256 -10.29 -15.41 4.13
CA TYR A 256 -9.22 -14.43 3.96
C TYR A 256 -9.54 -13.46 2.83
N LEU A 257 -9.97 -13.96 1.66
CA LEU A 257 -10.32 -13.13 0.50
C LEU A 257 -11.53 -12.23 0.77
N ARG A 258 -12.48 -12.65 1.62
CA ARG A 258 -13.59 -11.82 2.10
C ARG A 258 -13.20 -10.88 3.25
N GLY A 259 -12.00 -11.01 3.79
CA GLY A 259 -11.51 -10.18 4.88
C GLY A 259 -12.05 -10.57 6.27
N GLU A 260 -12.63 -11.76 6.40
CA GLU A 260 -13.17 -12.29 7.66
C GLU A 260 -12.07 -12.79 8.60
N VAL A 261 -10.93 -13.20 8.04
CA VAL A 261 -9.75 -13.63 8.81
C VAL A 261 -8.51 -12.82 8.43
N PRO A 262 -7.66 -12.50 9.41
CA PRO A 262 -6.38 -11.85 9.16
C PRO A 262 -5.42 -12.67 8.30
N ILE A 263 -4.56 -12.00 7.52
CA ILE A 263 -3.52 -12.71 6.73
C ILE A 263 -2.60 -13.55 7.63
N GLY A 264 -2.29 -13.08 8.83
CA GLY A 264 -1.45 -13.81 9.79
C GLY A 264 -2.03 -15.17 10.15
N ARG A 265 -3.37 -15.25 10.32
CA ARG A 265 -4.08 -16.51 10.55
C ARG A 265 -4.09 -17.38 9.31
N TYR A 266 -4.30 -16.78 8.13
CA TYR A 266 -4.29 -17.53 6.88
C TYR A 266 -2.93 -18.17 6.59
N VAL A 267 -1.87 -17.38 6.62
CA VAL A 267 -0.48 -17.85 6.39
C VAL A 267 -0.07 -18.88 7.44
N GLN A 268 -0.47 -18.70 8.71
CA GLN A 268 -0.26 -19.71 9.75
C GLN A 268 -0.95 -21.03 9.38
N SER A 269 -2.17 -21.01 8.84
CA SER A 269 -2.87 -22.21 8.42
C SER A 269 -2.20 -22.93 7.25
N LEU A 270 -1.62 -22.17 6.30
CA LEU A 270 -0.83 -22.73 5.19
C LEU A 270 0.45 -23.40 5.72
N ALA A 271 1.16 -22.73 6.63
CA ALA A 271 2.41 -23.23 7.21
C ALA A 271 2.23 -24.46 8.13
N MET A 272 1.00 -24.78 8.55
CA MET A 272 0.72 -26.06 9.25
C MET A 272 0.71 -27.26 8.31
N VAL A 273 0.55 -27.04 7.00
CA VAL A 273 0.47 -28.09 5.98
C VAL A 273 1.71 -28.09 5.09
N GLY A 274 2.12 -26.92 4.61
CA GLY A 274 3.29 -26.73 3.76
C GLY A 274 4.55 -26.33 4.55
N THR A 275 5.68 -26.29 3.86
CA THR A 275 6.95 -25.87 4.44
C THR A 275 7.21 -24.39 4.11
N PRO A 276 7.14 -23.46 5.07
CA PRO A 276 7.33 -22.05 4.79
C PRO A 276 8.79 -21.72 4.47
N GLY A 277 9.00 -20.92 3.41
CA GLY A 277 10.28 -20.28 3.10
C GLY A 277 10.75 -19.28 4.17
N GLU A 278 11.92 -18.68 3.98
CA GLU A 278 12.50 -17.75 4.97
C GLU A 278 11.62 -16.52 5.21
N GLU A 279 11.14 -15.87 4.17
CA GLU A 279 10.33 -14.65 4.29
C GLU A 279 9.01 -14.93 5.03
N VAL A 280 8.38 -16.07 4.75
CA VAL A 280 7.14 -16.49 5.41
C VAL A 280 7.40 -16.84 6.88
N ARG A 281 8.53 -17.50 7.20
CA ARG A 281 8.92 -17.76 8.59
C ARG A 281 9.17 -16.46 9.36
N GLN A 282 9.92 -15.51 8.80
CA GLN A 282 10.14 -14.21 9.42
C GLN A 282 8.82 -13.46 9.70
N PHE A 283 7.86 -13.53 8.76
CA PHE A 283 6.53 -12.98 8.97
C PHE A 283 5.78 -13.69 10.10
N LEU A 284 5.79 -15.02 10.15
CA LEU A 284 5.13 -15.79 11.20
C LEU A 284 5.76 -15.59 12.58
N ASP A 285 7.09 -15.42 12.66
CA ASP A 285 7.79 -15.08 13.89
C ASP A 285 7.37 -13.70 14.41
N ALA A 286 7.34 -12.70 13.52
CA ALA A 286 6.84 -11.36 13.86
C ALA A 286 5.36 -11.41 14.29
N TYR A 287 4.53 -12.18 13.59
CA TYR A 287 3.13 -12.37 13.94
C TYR A 287 2.97 -13.04 15.32
N GLY A 288 3.76 -14.07 15.61
CA GLY A 288 3.75 -14.74 16.92
C GLY A 288 4.15 -13.80 18.06
N LEU A 289 5.16 -12.96 17.85
CA LEU A 289 5.54 -11.93 18.81
C LEU A 289 4.40 -10.92 19.01
N GLU A 290 3.82 -10.40 17.93
CA GLU A 290 2.69 -9.46 17.97
C GLU A 290 1.54 -9.99 18.83
N MET A 291 1.15 -11.25 18.61
CA MET A 291 0.06 -11.91 19.33
C MET A 291 0.31 -12.06 20.83
N SER A 292 1.56 -11.94 21.28
CA SER A 292 1.96 -12.10 22.68
C SER A 292 2.36 -10.79 23.37
N LEU A 293 2.20 -9.64 22.70
CA LEU A 293 2.48 -8.33 23.29
C LEU A 293 1.38 -7.88 24.25
N ASP A 294 1.78 -7.55 25.48
CA ASP A 294 0.96 -6.83 26.45
C ASP A 294 1.41 -5.37 26.54
N PHE A 295 0.75 -4.48 25.77
CA PHE A 295 1.16 -3.07 25.65
C PHE A 295 1.26 -2.32 26.99
N PRO A 296 0.35 -2.50 27.97
CA PRO A 296 0.52 -1.96 29.32
C PRO A 296 1.85 -2.35 29.97
N SER A 297 2.26 -3.62 29.88
CA SER A 297 3.57 -4.06 30.39
C SER A 297 4.72 -3.54 29.56
N VAL A 298 4.59 -3.51 28.23
CA VAL A 298 5.59 -2.92 27.33
C VAL A 298 5.87 -1.46 27.71
N GLU A 299 4.85 -0.64 27.94
CA GLU A 299 5.05 0.78 28.31
C GLU A 299 5.63 0.97 29.71
N ARG A 300 5.22 0.14 30.68
CA ARG A 300 5.80 0.15 32.03
C ARG A 300 7.29 -0.18 31.98
N GLU A 301 7.63 -1.27 31.30
CA GLU A 301 9.02 -1.73 31.18
C GLU A 301 9.87 -0.80 30.30
N ARG A 302 9.30 -0.21 29.24
CA ARG A 302 9.97 0.81 28.43
C ARG A 302 10.41 2.00 29.28
N ARG A 303 9.53 2.50 30.16
CA ARG A 303 9.88 3.59 31.09
C ARG A 303 11.02 3.19 32.02
N GLN A 304 10.96 1.99 32.60
CA GLN A 304 12.02 1.47 33.46
C GLN A 304 13.38 1.37 32.74
N VAL A 305 13.39 0.92 31.47
CA VAL A 305 14.61 0.89 30.67
C VAL A 305 15.13 2.30 30.43
N LEU A 306 14.27 3.23 30.04
CA LEU A 306 14.68 4.60 29.73
C LEU A 306 15.16 5.35 30.97
N GLU A 307 14.53 5.17 32.12
CA GLU A 307 14.97 5.72 33.42
C GLU A 307 16.40 5.28 33.72
N ARG A 308 16.62 3.95 33.78
CA ARG A 308 17.96 3.36 34.02
C ARG A 308 18.98 3.81 32.99
N LEU A 309 18.57 3.92 31.73
CA LEU A 309 19.47 4.36 30.66
C LEU A 309 19.87 5.81 30.90
N THR A 310 18.92 6.72 31.11
CA THR A 310 19.21 8.16 31.31
C THR A 310 20.09 8.45 32.53
N GLU A 311 20.03 7.62 33.58
CA GLU A 311 20.93 7.71 34.74
C GLU A 311 22.40 7.39 34.41
N SER A 312 22.64 6.61 33.34
CA SER A 312 23.96 6.09 32.94
C SER A 312 24.64 6.83 31.77
N LEU A 313 23.92 7.73 31.10
CA LEU A 313 24.38 8.41 29.88
C LEU A 313 25.16 9.69 30.18
N SER A 314 26.16 9.99 29.35
CA SER A 314 26.75 11.33 29.32
C SER A 314 25.77 12.38 28.74
N LYS A 315 26.08 13.66 28.91
CA LYS A 315 25.27 14.75 28.33
C LYS A 315 25.19 14.65 26.79
N GLU A 316 26.29 14.29 26.15
CA GLU A 316 26.42 14.15 24.70
C GLU A 316 25.61 12.95 24.18
N GLU A 317 25.64 11.83 24.91
CA GLU A 317 24.85 10.65 24.56
C GLU A 317 23.36 10.87 24.79
N LEU A 318 22.99 11.56 25.87
CA LEU A 318 21.60 11.94 26.13
C LEU A 318 21.07 12.86 25.02
N LYS A 319 21.88 13.84 24.60
CA LYS A 319 21.55 14.69 23.44
C LYS A 319 21.37 13.85 22.18
N THR A 320 22.25 12.90 21.92
CA THR A 320 22.15 12.00 20.76
C THR A 320 20.88 11.16 20.80
N LEU A 321 20.52 10.60 21.96
CA LEU A 321 19.28 9.85 22.14
C LEU A 321 18.04 10.71 21.89
N LEU A 322 18.04 11.96 22.37
CA LEU A 322 16.98 12.94 22.11
C LEU A 322 16.86 13.29 20.63
N ASP A 323 17.97 13.60 19.97
CA ASP A 323 18.01 13.96 18.55
C ASP A 323 17.45 12.82 17.68
N ARG A 324 17.85 11.56 17.96
CA ARG A 324 17.32 10.38 17.27
C ARG A 324 15.85 10.13 17.58
N SER A 325 15.40 10.35 18.81
CA SER A 325 13.99 10.20 19.19
C SER A 325 13.09 11.23 18.51
N LEU A 326 13.59 12.46 18.33
CA LEU A 326 12.91 13.50 17.57
C LEU A 326 12.85 13.14 16.08
N ALA A 327 13.97 12.69 15.51
CA ALA A 327 14.03 12.26 14.11
C ALA A 327 13.06 11.09 13.83
N PHE A 328 12.98 10.12 14.74
CA PHE A 328 12.00 9.04 14.70
C PHE A 328 10.55 9.54 14.76
N ARG A 329 10.22 10.43 15.71
CA ARG A 329 8.90 11.07 15.80
C ARG A 329 8.51 11.83 14.52
N MET A 330 9.50 12.42 13.85
CA MET A 330 9.34 13.12 12.57
C MET A 330 9.32 12.17 11.37
N GLY A 331 9.40 10.85 11.58
CA GLY A 331 9.44 9.84 10.53
C GLY A 331 10.72 9.84 9.69
N ARG A 332 11.78 10.51 10.14
CA ARG A 332 13.09 10.58 9.46
C ARG A 332 13.97 9.35 9.72
N VAL A 333 13.63 8.55 10.72
CA VAL A 333 14.33 7.32 11.10
C VAL A 333 13.31 6.19 11.18
N GLY A 334 13.67 5.02 10.64
CA GLY A 334 12.88 3.79 10.70
C GLY A 334 12.70 3.26 12.12
N PHE A 335 11.72 2.38 12.29
CA PHE A 335 11.46 1.77 13.59
C PHE A 335 12.56 0.78 13.96
N GLY A 336 12.99 -0.04 13.01
CA GLY A 336 14.09 -0.98 13.20
C GLY A 336 15.39 -0.28 13.56
N ASP A 337 15.71 0.81 12.86
CA ASP A 337 16.89 1.63 13.16
C ASP A 337 16.83 2.18 14.59
N TYR A 338 15.77 2.91 14.94
CA TYR A 338 15.64 3.54 16.25
C TYR A 338 15.72 2.53 17.41
N TYR A 339 14.95 1.44 17.35
CA TYR A 339 14.95 0.44 18.41
C TYR A 339 16.19 -0.46 18.38
N GLY A 340 16.82 -0.63 17.22
CA GLY A 340 18.14 -1.25 17.08
C GLY A 340 19.23 -0.43 17.78
N ASP A 341 19.23 0.88 17.58
CA ASP A 341 20.15 1.80 18.27
C ASP A 341 19.92 1.81 19.77
N LEU A 342 18.65 1.86 20.21
CA LEU A 342 18.29 1.82 21.62
C LEU A 342 18.78 0.51 22.27
N LYS A 343 18.56 -0.63 21.62
CA LYS A 343 19.07 -1.94 22.07
C LYS A 343 20.59 -1.93 22.20
N ASN A 344 21.30 -1.41 21.20
CA ASN A 344 22.76 -1.31 21.23
C ASN A 344 23.25 -0.37 22.36
N LEU A 345 22.53 0.72 22.60
CA LEU A 345 22.84 1.66 23.69
C LEU A 345 22.62 1.02 25.07
N CYS A 346 21.52 0.29 25.25
CA CYS A 346 21.27 -0.50 26.47
C CYS A 346 22.41 -1.50 26.73
N ALA A 347 22.84 -2.25 25.70
CA ALA A 347 23.94 -3.21 25.83
C ALA A 347 25.27 -2.54 26.24
N ARG A 348 25.63 -1.41 25.61
CA ARG A 348 26.85 -0.65 25.96
C ARG A 348 26.85 -0.09 27.38
N ARG A 349 25.66 0.23 27.92
CA ARG A 349 25.47 0.84 29.24
C ARG A 349 25.10 -0.17 30.33
N GLY A 350 25.12 -1.47 30.02
CA GLY A 350 24.81 -2.53 30.98
C GLY A 350 23.33 -2.61 31.38
N VAL A 351 22.42 -1.99 30.62
CA VAL A 351 20.97 -2.10 30.84
C VAL A 351 20.48 -3.38 30.16
N ASN A 352 20.29 -4.45 30.94
CA ASN A 352 19.86 -5.73 30.40
C ASN A 352 18.35 -5.75 30.08
N LEU A 353 18.01 -5.80 28.79
CA LEU A 353 16.63 -5.89 28.31
C LEU A 353 15.93 -7.19 28.70
N GLU A 354 16.64 -8.27 29.00
CA GLU A 354 16.04 -9.54 29.44
C GLU A 354 15.31 -9.41 30.78
N GLN A 355 15.69 -8.43 31.61
CA GLN A 355 14.98 -8.08 32.85
C GLN A 355 13.66 -7.35 32.59
N THR A 356 13.41 -6.97 31.34
CA THR A 356 12.20 -6.31 30.85
C THR A 356 11.62 -7.10 29.67
N PRO A 357 11.06 -8.30 29.95
CA PRO A 357 10.74 -9.28 28.90
C PRO A 357 9.63 -8.85 27.94
N SER A 358 8.69 -8.02 28.38
CA SER A 358 7.64 -7.47 27.52
C SER A 358 8.23 -6.43 26.56
N PHE A 359 9.10 -5.54 27.05
CA PHE A 359 9.75 -4.54 26.23
C PHE A 359 10.80 -5.13 25.29
N ASP A 360 11.60 -6.11 25.74
CA ASP A 360 12.52 -6.85 24.86
C ASP A 360 11.77 -7.54 23.72
N ARG A 361 10.64 -8.20 24.03
CA ARG A 361 9.78 -8.81 23.00
C ARG A 361 9.28 -7.79 21.99
N TYR A 362 8.85 -6.62 22.46
CA TYR A 362 8.44 -5.52 21.59
C TYR A 362 9.59 -5.00 20.71
N VAL A 363 10.79 -4.82 21.26
CA VAL A 363 11.99 -4.42 20.48
C VAL A 363 12.29 -5.46 19.38
N ARG A 364 12.26 -6.76 19.72
CA ARG A 364 12.43 -7.84 18.73
C ARG A 364 11.35 -7.82 17.66
N TYR A 365 10.08 -7.63 18.05
CA TYR A 365 8.95 -7.52 17.13
C TYR A 365 9.13 -6.38 16.12
N VAL A 366 9.49 -5.19 16.61
CA VAL A 366 9.66 -4.00 15.76
C VAL A 366 10.82 -4.16 14.79
N ILE A 367 11.96 -4.70 15.26
CA ILE A 367 13.13 -4.96 14.40
C ILE A 367 12.79 -6.00 13.33
N LEU A 368 12.02 -7.05 13.66
CA LEU A 368 11.57 -8.04 12.66
C LEU A 368 10.60 -7.42 11.66
N CYS A 369 9.65 -6.60 12.11
CA CYS A 369 8.72 -5.90 11.22
C CYS A 369 9.45 -4.99 10.23
N ASP A 370 10.51 -4.32 10.69
CA ASP A 370 11.33 -3.45 9.85
C ASP A 370 12.11 -4.19 8.76
N ARG A 371 12.29 -5.52 8.89
CA ARG A 371 12.93 -6.38 7.88
C ARG A 371 11.95 -6.96 6.87
N ILE A 372 10.68 -7.05 7.20
CA ILE A 372 9.66 -7.61 6.31
C ILE A 372 9.42 -6.63 5.15
N ARG A 373 9.53 -7.14 3.92
CA ARG A 373 9.24 -6.39 2.68
C ARG A 373 8.03 -7.04 1.99
N PRO A 374 6.84 -6.40 1.94
CA PRO A 374 5.64 -6.97 1.34
C PRO A 374 5.85 -7.49 -0.09
N ALA A 375 6.51 -6.69 -0.93
CA ALA A 375 6.85 -7.06 -2.31
C ALA A 375 7.67 -8.35 -2.45
N ARG A 376 8.40 -8.76 -1.39
CA ARG A 376 9.10 -10.06 -1.33
C ARG A 376 8.26 -11.14 -0.63
N LEU A 377 7.52 -10.77 0.40
CA LEU A 377 6.74 -11.69 1.22
C LEU A 377 5.56 -12.29 0.45
N LEU A 378 4.79 -11.48 -0.26
CA LEU A 378 3.49 -11.91 -0.81
C LEU A 378 3.63 -12.90 -1.97
N PRO A 379 4.60 -12.75 -2.89
CA PRO A 379 4.93 -13.82 -3.83
C PRO A 379 5.24 -15.13 -3.11
N LYS A 380 5.97 -15.09 -1.99
CA LYS A 380 6.33 -16.29 -1.20
C LYS A 380 5.14 -16.90 -0.46
N VAL A 381 4.18 -16.08 -0.02
CA VAL A 381 2.90 -16.58 0.51
C VAL A 381 2.11 -17.28 -0.59
N LYS A 382 2.09 -16.72 -1.82
CA LYS A 382 1.41 -17.33 -2.97
C LYS A 382 2.09 -18.63 -3.42
N ASP A 383 3.42 -18.68 -3.42
CA ASP A 383 4.18 -19.91 -3.67
C ASP A 383 3.78 -21.00 -2.66
N LEU A 384 3.77 -20.66 -1.36
CA LEU A 384 3.34 -21.58 -0.29
C LEU A 384 1.87 -22.02 -0.45
N GLU A 385 0.97 -21.10 -0.81
CA GLU A 385 -0.43 -21.42 -1.11
C GLU A 385 -0.53 -22.46 -2.23
N LYS A 386 0.17 -22.23 -3.36
CA LYS A 386 0.19 -23.15 -4.51
C LYS A 386 0.74 -24.53 -4.13
N ASP A 387 1.81 -24.59 -3.35
CA ASP A 387 2.40 -25.85 -2.87
C ASP A 387 1.42 -26.61 -1.97
N VAL A 388 0.75 -25.92 -1.04
CA VAL A 388 -0.25 -26.53 -0.15
C VAL A 388 -1.44 -27.08 -0.92
N PHE A 389 -2.00 -26.30 -1.85
CA PHE A 389 -3.13 -26.76 -2.68
C PHE A 389 -2.73 -27.96 -3.55
N SER A 390 -1.55 -27.92 -4.18
CA SER A 390 -1.03 -29.04 -4.98
C SER A 390 -0.76 -30.28 -4.14
N ALA A 391 -0.31 -30.10 -2.89
CA ALA A 391 -0.09 -31.20 -1.97
C ALA A 391 -1.41 -31.82 -1.46
N LEU A 392 -2.47 -31.03 -1.32
CA LEU A 392 -3.76 -31.48 -0.77
C LEU A 392 -4.73 -32.00 -1.83
N ALA A 393 -4.71 -31.47 -3.05
CA ALA A 393 -5.52 -31.94 -4.17
C ALA A 393 -4.93 -33.23 -4.75
N LYS A 394 -5.46 -34.38 -4.34
CA LYS A 394 -4.92 -35.69 -4.71
C LYS A 394 -5.56 -36.28 -5.96
N THR A 395 -6.77 -35.86 -6.31
CA THR A 395 -7.47 -36.34 -7.52
C THR A 395 -7.46 -35.30 -8.65
N PRO A 396 -7.60 -35.74 -9.92
CA PRO A 396 -7.79 -34.81 -11.04
C PRO A 396 -8.96 -33.85 -10.84
N GLU A 397 -10.08 -34.32 -10.27
CA GLU A 397 -11.26 -33.49 -9.99
C GLU A 397 -10.99 -32.44 -8.90
N GLU A 398 -10.26 -32.79 -7.85
CA GLU A 398 -9.87 -31.82 -6.81
C GLU A 398 -8.98 -30.73 -7.39
N SER A 399 -7.96 -31.12 -8.16
CA SER A 399 -7.02 -30.18 -8.80
C SER A 399 -7.72 -29.27 -9.81
N GLU A 400 -8.60 -29.83 -10.63
CA GLU A 400 -9.43 -29.07 -11.56
C GLU A 400 -10.30 -28.05 -10.82
N LEU A 401 -10.93 -28.45 -9.72
CA LEU A 401 -11.84 -27.59 -8.97
C LEU A 401 -11.11 -26.46 -8.23
N VAL A 402 -9.89 -26.70 -7.72
CA VAL A 402 -9.02 -25.65 -7.18
C VAL A 402 -8.70 -24.60 -8.25
N ALA A 403 -8.28 -25.05 -9.44
CA ALA A 403 -7.96 -24.16 -10.55
C ALA A 403 -9.18 -23.36 -11.02
N LEU A 404 -10.36 -23.98 -11.09
CA LEU A 404 -11.61 -23.31 -11.43
C LEU A 404 -12.01 -22.24 -10.39
N ASN A 405 -11.89 -22.54 -9.10
CA ASN A 405 -12.19 -21.58 -8.03
C ASN A 405 -11.27 -20.35 -8.10
N GLU A 406 -9.97 -20.55 -8.32
CA GLU A 406 -9.00 -19.46 -8.49
C GLU A 406 -9.34 -18.59 -9.70
N ARG A 407 -9.65 -19.23 -10.83
CA ARG A 407 -9.99 -18.51 -12.07
C ARG A 407 -11.29 -17.72 -11.95
N VAL A 408 -12.34 -18.27 -11.32
CA VAL A 408 -13.58 -17.53 -11.08
C VAL A 408 -13.36 -16.37 -10.10
N ALA A 409 -12.46 -16.51 -9.13
CA ALA A 409 -12.07 -15.40 -8.26
C ALA A 409 -11.41 -14.26 -9.06
N LEU A 410 -10.51 -14.58 -10.00
CA LEU A 410 -9.92 -13.57 -10.89
C LEU A 410 -10.98 -12.89 -11.79
N MET A 411 -11.94 -13.65 -12.32
CA MET A 411 -13.07 -13.07 -13.08
C MET A 411 -13.91 -12.12 -12.21
N GLU A 412 -14.19 -12.46 -10.96
CA GLU A 412 -14.90 -11.59 -10.02
C GLU A 412 -14.14 -10.27 -9.80
N LYS A 413 -12.81 -10.35 -9.63
CA LYS A 413 -11.96 -9.16 -9.50
C LYS A 413 -11.87 -8.33 -10.78
N LEU A 414 -11.81 -8.98 -11.94
CA LEU A 414 -11.86 -8.34 -13.26
C LEU A 414 -13.11 -7.47 -13.37
N THR A 415 -14.27 -8.01 -13.00
CA THR A 415 -15.55 -7.26 -13.09
C THR A 415 -15.66 -6.08 -12.12
N ARG A 416 -14.80 -6.05 -11.09
CA ARG A 416 -14.72 -4.96 -10.11
C ARG A 416 -13.62 -3.95 -10.42
N PHE A 417 -12.85 -4.16 -11.49
CA PHE A 417 -11.65 -3.39 -11.81
C PHE A 417 -10.61 -3.40 -10.68
N SER A 418 -10.45 -4.56 -10.02
CA SER A 418 -9.58 -4.71 -8.84
C SER A 418 -8.50 -5.79 -8.98
N LEU A 419 -8.23 -6.25 -10.20
CA LEU A 419 -7.01 -7.02 -10.49
C LEU A 419 -5.77 -6.13 -10.34
N SER A 420 -4.75 -6.64 -9.66
CA SER A 420 -3.39 -6.13 -9.74
C SER A 420 -2.79 -6.44 -11.12
N PRO A 421 -1.68 -5.80 -11.51
CA PRO A 421 -0.96 -6.13 -12.74
C PRO A 421 -0.56 -7.61 -12.83
N GLU A 422 -0.11 -8.21 -11.73
CA GLU A 422 0.28 -9.63 -11.66
C GLU A 422 -0.92 -10.56 -11.83
N GLU A 423 -2.06 -10.21 -11.24
CA GLU A 423 -3.30 -10.99 -11.35
C GLU A 423 -3.94 -10.81 -12.74
N TRP A 424 -3.80 -9.65 -13.37
CA TRP A 424 -4.19 -9.45 -14.77
C TRP A 424 -3.35 -10.32 -15.71
N LYS A 425 -2.04 -10.39 -15.48
CA LYS A 425 -1.17 -11.31 -16.19
C LYS A 425 -1.58 -12.77 -15.97
N GLU A 426 -1.80 -13.16 -14.71
CA GLU A 426 -2.26 -14.52 -14.38
C GLU A 426 -3.61 -14.85 -15.02
N TYR A 427 -4.55 -13.91 -15.00
CA TYR A 427 -5.85 -14.07 -15.65
C TYR A 427 -5.69 -14.31 -17.16
N ARG A 428 -4.85 -13.52 -17.85
CA ARG A 428 -4.57 -13.67 -19.28
C ARG A 428 -3.87 -15.00 -19.61
N ASP A 429 -2.93 -15.40 -18.77
CA ASP A 429 -2.15 -16.63 -18.96
C ASP A 429 -2.99 -17.87 -18.59
N SER A 430 -4.02 -17.70 -17.76
CA SER A 430 -4.96 -18.77 -17.42
C SER A 430 -5.81 -19.12 -18.64
N SER A 431 -5.75 -20.38 -19.06
CA SER A 431 -6.58 -20.85 -20.17
C SER A 431 -8.04 -20.93 -19.75
N GLY A 432 -8.89 -20.19 -20.47
CA GLY A 432 -10.25 -20.59 -20.75
C GLY A 432 -11.34 -19.54 -20.56
N SER A 433 -12.55 -19.86 -21.02
CA SER A 433 -13.74 -19.00 -20.97
C SER A 433 -14.70 -19.30 -19.80
N PRO A 434 -15.58 -18.36 -19.39
CA PRO A 434 -16.66 -18.64 -18.44
C PRO A 434 -17.53 -19.84 -18.85
N ALA A 435 -17.71 -20.07 -20.15
CA ALA A 435 -18.45 -21.22 -20.68
C ALA A 435 -17.76 -22.55 -20.37
N GLU A 436 -16.43 -22.61 -20.48
CA GLU A 436 -15.66 -23.80 -20.10
C GLU A 436 -15.74 -24.08 -18.60
N ALA A 437 -15.66 -23.03 -17.76
CA ALA A 437 -15.82 -23.18 -16.32
C ALA A 437 -17.23 -23.70 -15.96
N ALA A 438 -18.27 -23.21 -16.63
CA ALA A 438 -19.64 -23.70 -16.46
C ALA A 438 -19.81 -25.15 -16.96
N SER A 439 -19.15 -25.53 -18.05
CA SER A 439 -19.13 -26.90 -18.55
C SER A 439 -18.48 -27.85 -17.54
N ALA A 440 -17.32 -27.47 -16.99
CA ALA A 440 -16.65 -28.24 -15.97
C ALA A 440 -17.49 -28.36 -14.69
N ALA A 441 -18.08 -27.25 -14.21
CA ALA A 441 -19.00 -27.26 -13.08
C ALA A 441 -20.21 -28.18 -13.32
N SER A 442 -20.76 -28.18 -14.55
CA SER A 442 -21.88 -29.04 -14.93
C SER A 442 -21.52 -30.51 -14.82
N ARG A 443 -20.33 -30.90 -15.33
CA ARG A 443 -19.80 -32.26 -15.24
C ARG A 443 -19.59 -32.68 -13.79
N LEU A 444 -18.97 -31.84 -12.96
CA LEU A 444 -18.66 -32.16 -11.57
C LEU A 444 -19.91 -32.35 -10.71
N LEU A 445 -20.99 -31.60 -11.00
CA LEU A 445 -22.26 -31.64 -10.27
C LEU A 445 -23.29 -32.62 -10.85
N GLY A 446 -23.13 -33.07 -12.10
CA GLY A 446 -24.13 -33.90 -12.78
C GLY A 446 -25.42 -33.16 -13.13
N ARG A 447 -25.40 -31.82 -13.24
CA ARG A 447 -26.53 -30.98 -13.66
C ARG A 447 -26.06 -29.80 -14.49
N THR A 448 -26.90 -29.27 -15.37
CA THR A 448 -26.55 -28.09 -16.18
C THR A 448 -26.31 -26.86 -15.31
N VAL A 449 -25.17 -26.20 -15.52
CA VAL A 449 -24.80 -24.89 -15.01
C VAL A 449 -24.64 -23.96 -16.21
N LYS A 450 -25.31 -22.81 -16.19
CA LYS A 450 -25.20 -21.79 -17.24
C LYS A 450 -24.29 -20.66 -16.76
N ALA A 451 -23.37 -20.21 -17.62
CA ALA A 451 -22.64 -18.96 -17.44
C ALA A 451 -23.00 -18.02 -18.60
N ASP A 452 -23.98 -17.14 -18.36
CA ASP A 452 -24.27 -16.02 -19.25
C ASP A 452 -23.45 -14.82 -18.78
N VAL A 453 -22.16 -14.83 -19.13
CA VAL A 453 -21.14 -13.91 -18.63
C VAL A 453 -20.40 -13.32 -19.82
N ASP A 454 -20.51 -12.01 -20.01
CA ASP A 454 -19.68 -11.25 -20.94
C ASP A 454 -18.60 -10.51 -20.14
N LEU A 455 -17.34 -10.92 -20.34
CA LEU A 455 -16.16 -10.31 -19.72
C LEU A 455 -15.45 -9.33 -20.65
N SER A 456 -15.79 -9.30 -21.95
CA SER A 456 -15.01 -8.57 -22.95
C SER A 456 -14.89 -7.06 -22.66
N PRO A 457 -15.93 -6.33 -22.20
CA PRO A 457 -15.78 -4.93 -21.83
C PRO A 457 -14.83 -4.69 -20.65
N PHE A 458 -14.73 -5.65 -19.73
CA PHE A 458 -13.83 -5.58 -18.58
C PHE A 458 -12.40 -5.93 -18.98
N GLU A 459 -12.20 -6.95 -19.82
CA GLU A 459 -10.90 -7.26 -20.40
C GLU A 459 -10.37 -6.12 -21.29
N ASP A 460 -11.24 -5.50 -22.09
CA ASP A 460 -10.93 -4.34 -22.91
C ASP A 460 -10.36 -3.21 -22.04
N PHE A 461 -10.95 -2.95 -20.87
CA PHE A 461 -10.46 -1.92 -19.94
C PHE A 461 -9.00 -2.15 -19.56
N TYR A 462 -8.66 -3.38 -19.15
CA TYR A 462 -7.29 -3.73 -18.77
C TYR A 462 -6.33 -3.71 -19.97
N ARG A 463 -6.76 -4.19 -21.15
CA ARG A 463 -5.97 -4.12 -22.39
C ARG A 463 -5.63 -2.68 -22.79
N GLN A 464 -6.57 -1.75 -22.65
CA GLN A 464 -6.32 -0.33 -22.92
C GLN A 464 -5.40 0.30 -21.86
N ALA A 465 -5.56 -0.06 -20.58
CA ALA A 465 -4.67 0.40 -19.52
C ALA A 465 -3.22 -0.09 -19.73
N ASP A 466 -3.01 -1.35 -20.13
CA ASP A 466 -1.69 -1.87 -20.50
C ASP A 466 -1.06 -1.06 -21.64
N GLY A 467 -1.81 -0.81 -22.71
CA GLY A 467 -1.33 -0.04 -23.87
C GLY A 467 -0.96 1.41 -23.51
N ARG A 468 -1.69 2.05 -22.59
CA ARG A 468 -1.38 3.39 -22.08
C ARG A 468 -0.03 3.44 -21.34
N SER A 469 0.31 2.39 -20.59
CA SER A 469 1.60 2.30 -19.87
C SER A 469 2.79 2.49 -20.79
N GLU A 470 2.76 1.92 -22.01
CA GLU A 470 3.85 2.07 -22.98
C GLU A 470 4.04 3.52 -23.42
N LYS A 471 2.93 4.21 -23.73
CA LYS A 471 2.95 5.61 -24.17
C LYS A 471 3.42 6.55 -23.07
N ILE A 472 2.99 6.30 -21.83
CA ILE A 472 3.43 7.06 -20.64
C ILE A 472 4.95 7.01 -20.50
N ILE A 473 5.56 5.82 -20.66
CA ILE A 473 7.01 5.62 -20.57
C ILE A 473 7.72 6.37 -21.68
N ASP A 474 7.29 6.21 -22.93
CA ASP A 474 7.98 6.84 -24.05
C ASP A 474 7.90 8.37 -23.96
N ASN A 475 6.77 8.93 -23.50
CA ASN A 475 6.58 10.37 -23.30
C ASN A 475 7.43 10.94 -22.16
N ILE A 476 7.54 10.24 -21.03
CA ILE A 476 8.40 10.70 -19.93
C ILE A 476 9.88 10.54 -20.29
N LEU A 477 10.23 9.48 -21.04
CA LEU A 477 11.60 9.22 -21.44
C LEU A 477 12.12 10.17 -22.51
N GLY A 478 11.26 10.61 -23.43
CA GLY A 478 11.63 11.45 -24.56
C GLY A 478 12.32 12.77 -24.18
N GLY A 479 13.49 13.01 -24.78
CA GLY A 479 14.19 14.31 -24.79
C GLY A 479 14.77 14.78 -23.46
N ALA A 480 14.87 13.92 -22.44
CA ALA A 480 15.34 14.33 -21.11
C ALA A 480 16.85 14.14 -20.92
N THR A 481 17.44 15.05 -20.16
CA THR A 481 18.88 15.12 -19.84
C THR A 481 19.18 15.06 -18.34
N GLY A 482 18.15 15.17 -17.50
CA GLY A 482 18.22 15.13 -16.04
C GLY A 482 17.08 14.32 -15.41
N PRO A 483 17.10 14.15 -14.07
CA PRO A 483 16.11 13.39 -13.34
C PRO A 483 14.66 13.82 -13.59
N ARG A 484 13.73 12.86 -13.60
CA ARG A 484 12.31 13.10 -13.89
C ARG A 484 11.43 12.55 -12.79
N ALA A 485 10.31 13.20 -12.52
CA ALA A 485 9.24 12.62 -11.72
C ALA A 485 8.07 12.19 -12.63
N LEU A 486 7.42 11.08 -12.31
CA LEU A 486 6.27 10.55 -13.02
C LEU A 486 5.17 10.26 -12.01
N VAL A 487 4.05 10.97 -12.10
CA VAL A 487 2.87 10.76 -11.26
C VAL A 487 1.89 9.87 -12.02
N VAL A 488 1.69 8.65 -11.52
CA VAL A 488 0.88 7.59 -12.16
C VAL A 488 0.11 6.79 -11.13
N GLY A 489 -1.06 6.29 -11.51
CA GLY A 489 -1.85 5.35 -10.73
C GLY A 489 -1.10 4.04 -10.49
N GLY A 490 -1.48 3.33 -9.44
CA GLY A 490 -0.77 2.10 -9.03
C GLY A 490 -0.82 0.97 -10.05
N PHE A 491 -1.89 0.86 -10.85
CA PHE A 491 -1.98 -0.16 -11.90
C PHE A 491 -0.82 -0.05 -12.92
N HIS A 492 -0.49 1.17 -13.33
CA HIS A 492 0.60 1.40 -14.29
C HIS A 492 2.00 1.21 -13.67
N THR A 493 2.13 1.32 -12.35
CA THR A 493 3.43 1.38 -11.67
C THR A 493 4.30 0.14 -11.92
N ALA A 494 3.73 -1.06 -11.77
CA ALA A 494 4.50 -2.30 -11.89
C ALA A 494 5.03 -2.51 -13.32
N GLU A 495 4.18 -2.26 -14.31
CA GLU A 495 4.54 -2.38 -15.73
C GLU A 495 5.59 -1.34 -16.13
N ILE A 496 5.45 -0.10 -15.65
CA ILE A 496 6.44 0.96 -15.86
C ILE A 496 7.78 0.59 -15.22
N ALA A 497 7.79 0.16 -13.97
CA ALA A 497 9.00 -0.27 -13.27
C ALA A 497 9.69 -1.45 -14.00
N ALA A 498 8.93 -2.46 -14.41
CA ALA A 498 9.45 -3.61 -15.15
C ALA A 498 10.10 -3.20 -16.48
N ARG A 499 9.51 -2.24 -17.20
CA ARG A 499 10.04 -1.74 -18.47
C ARG A 499 11.24 -0.83 -18.31
N LEU A 500 11.29 0.00 -17.26
CA LEU A 500 12.49 0.78 -16.95
C LEU A 500 13.64 -0.15 -16.58
N ARG A 501 13.36 -1.18 -15.77
CA ARG A 501 14.33 -2.23 -15.43
C ARG A 501 14.86 -2.93 -16.68
N SER A 502 13.98 -3.36 -17.59
CA SER A 502 14.43 -4.05 -18.82
C SER A 502 15.23 -3.16 -19.77
N ARG A 503 15.05 -1.83 -19.69
CA ARG A 503 15.84 -0.82 -20.40
C ARG A 503 17.10 -0.39 -19.64
N GLU A 504 17.43 -1.01 -18.49
CA GLU A 504 18.55 -0.65 -17.61
C GLU A 504 18.50 0.82 -17.13
N VAL A 505 17.32 1.44 -17.07
CA VAL A 505 17.14 2.82 -16.60
C VAL A 505 16.92 2.79 -15.09
N SER A 506 17.71 3.56 -14.34
CA SER A 506 17.54 3.68 -12.89
C SER A 506 16.19 4.30 -12.52
N TYR A 507 15.53 3.75 -11.49
CA TYR A 507 14.26 4.30 -11.02
C TYR A 507 14.03 4.08 -9.52
N LEU A 508 13.10 4.88 -8.99
CA LEU A 508 12.60 4.80 -7.62
C LEU A 508 11.07 4.75 -7.67
N VAL A 509 10.45 3.81 -6.96
CA VAL A 509 9.00 3.79 -6.74
C VAL A 509 8.70 4.34 -5.35
N VAL A 510 7.87 5.38 -5.31
CA VAL A 510 7.50 6.10 -4.09
C VAL A 510 5.98 6.13 -3.97
N THR A 511 5.46 5.71 -2.83
CA THR A 511 4.03 5.73 -2.53
C THR A 511 3.74 6.72 -1.40
N PRO A 512 2.73 7.59 -1.51
CA PRO A 512 2.31 8.43 -0.41
C PRO A 512 1.83 7.57 0.77
N LYS A 513 2.15 8.00 1.99
CA LYS A 513 1.64 7.39 3.20
C LYS A 513 0.14 7.69 3.34
N LEU A 514 -0.60 6.76 3.91
CA LEU A 514 -2.00 6.96 4.28
C LEU A 514 -2.24 6.44 5.69
N THR A 515 -2.92 7.26 6.48
CA THR A 515 -3.47 6.96 7.78
C THR A 515 -4.95 6.64 7.73
N LYS A 516 -5.68 6.87 6.64
CA LYS A 516 -7.07 6.39 6.46
C LYS A 516 -7.32 5.95 5.03
N VAL A 517 -8.03 4.84 4.84
CA VAL A 517 -8.56 4.46 3.54
C VAL A 517 -10.05 4.17 3.61
N ASP A 518 -10.76 4.73 2.63
CA ASP A 518 -12.17 4.48 2.40
C ASP A 518 -12.32 3.18 1.60
N GLU A 519 -12.57 2.07 2.30
CA GLU A 519 -12.69 0.73 1.72
C GLU A 519 -13.86 0.60 0.72
N SER A 520 -14.81 1.53 0.73
CA SER A 520 -15.98 1.48 -0.16
C SER A 520 -15.68 1.90 -1.62
N THR A 521 -14.44 2.28 -1.93
CA THR A 521 -14.12 3.10 -3.11
C THR A 521 -13.00 2.61 -4.03
N GLY A 522 -12.50 1.37 -3.90
CA GLY A 522 -11.31 0.90 -4.65
C GLY A 522 -11.34 1.16 -6.17
N SER A 523 -12.52 1.08 -6.79
CA SER A 523 -12.77 1.51 -8.19
C SER A 523 -13.77 2.67 -8.31
N ALA A 524 -14.20 3.28 -7.20
CA ALA A 524 -15.15 4.38 -7.23
C ALA A 524 -14.60 5.63 -7.92
N TYR A 525 -13.27 5.80 -8.00
CA TYR A 525 -12.68 6.84 -8.83
C TYR A 525 -13.02 6.68 -10.32
N LEU A 526 -13.24 5.44 -10.80
CA LEU A 526 -13.67 5.17 -12.17
C LEU A 526 -15.09 5.68 -12.45
N SER A 527 -15.89 6.00 -11.43
CA SER A 527 -17.21 6.62 -11.64
C SER A 527 -17.13 7.95 -12.39
N VAL A 528 -15.97 8.62 -12.37
CA VAL A 528 -15.70 9.81 -13.20
C VAL A 528 -15.80 9.48 -14.69
N PHE A 529 -15.45 8.27 -15.12
CA PHE A 529 -15.55 7.84 -16.53
C PHE A 529 -17.00 7.70 -17.01
N ALA A 530 -17.95 7.56 -16.08
CA ALA A 530 -19.38 7.54 -16.39
C ALA A 530 -19.99 8.96 -16.55
N GLN A 531 -19.25 10.02 -16.20
CA GLN A 531 -19.75 11.39 -16.25
C GLN A 531 -19.60 11.97 -17.67
N GLU A 532 -20.63 12.67 -18.15
CA GLU A 532 -20.60 13.41 -19.42
C GLU A 532 -20.02 14.83 -19.28
N LYS A 533 -19.99 15.37 -18.07
CA LYS A 533 -19.52 16.72 -17.72
C LYS A 533 -18.78 16.68 -16.39
N THR A 534 -17.73 17.50 -16.24
CA THR A 534 -17.01 17.59 -14.97
C THR A 534 -17.89 18.27 -13.91
N PRO A 535 -17.64 18.10 -12.59
CA PRO A 535 -18.33 18.85 -11.55
C PRO A 535 -18.20 20.37 -11.66
N LEU A 536 -17.20 20.88 -12.41
CA LEU A 536 -17.01 22.31 -12.69
C LEU A 536 -17.82 22.79 -13.90
N ASP A 537 -18.25 21.88 -14.77
CA ASP A 537 -19.08 22.16 -15.94
C ASP A 537 -20.59 22.01 -15.66
N ARG A 538 -20.95 21.72 -14.40
CA ARG A 538 -22.32 21.70 -13.87
C ARG A 538 -22.61 23.03 -13.20
#